data_AF-A0A931RWZ9-F1
#
_entry.id   AF-A0A931RWZ9-F1
#
_cell.length_a   1.000
_cell.length_b   1.000
_cell.length_c   1.000
_cell.angle_alpha   90.00
_cell.angle_beta   90.00
_cell.angle_gamma   90.00
#
_symmetry.space_group_name_H-M   'P 1'
#
loop_
_entity.id
_entity.type
_entity.pdbx_description
1 polymer ?
#
loop_
_entity_poly.entity_id
_entity_poly.type
_entity_poly.pdbx_seq_one_letter_code
_entity_poly.pdbx_strand_id
1 'polypeptide(L)'
;MFASLTASAQPTPSQGTEGEGTEVSPQRSRSDDEDFDEPITDERRAELEESLNFLNSPGQHTVRSPVVGSRAAEYEEIRNAALDNPAFADFVNAVYQPRLIHLIPKNKKKKADKIAMALFQQYIRKYEDAGVTMENIVEWVRTGHPGAASNKTWVYDSENEHNTWRVHAIIEAADNWENDLFLSKYTVAYHEVMHVEEISLRAPESIQNNDLRELITTVKTIILADAIYKKIYGLQLQTSVDHHQNVQWNGHSMSVGALANFYRDLETTHGTLAQALISEESLNLINNGP
;
A
#
# COMPACT_ATOMS: atom_id res chain seq x y z
N MET A 1 -21.99 -30.85 48.03
CA MET A 1 -23.32 -30.94 48.67
C MET A 1 -24.18 -29.89 48.00
N PHE A 2 -25.00 -30.31 47.01
CA PHE A 2 -26.47 -30.40 47.10
C PHE A 2 -27.10 -29.02 47.36
N ALA A 3 -27.65 -28.35 46.33
CA ALA A 3 -29.06 -28.45 45.86
C ALA A 3 -29.98 -27.57 46.74
N SER A 4 -31.03 -26.87 46.29
CA SER A 4 -31.75 -26.64 45.04
C SER A 4 -32.84 -25.58 45.38
N LEU A 5 -33.58 -25.12 44.36
CA LEU A 5 -34.99 -24.65 44.33
C LEU A 5 -35.09 -23.30 43.56
N THR A 6 -35.30 -23.27 42.24
CA THR A 6 -36.49 -23.56 41.38
C THR A 6 -37.66 -22.59 41.49
N ALA A 7 -38.05 -22.07 40.31
CA ALA A 7 -39.41 -21.82 39.76
C ALA A 7 -39.45 -20.43 39.07
N SER A 8 -39.42 -20.31 37.74
CA SER A 8 -40.43 -20.62 36.71
C SER A 8 -41.77 -19.90 36.90
N ALA A 9 -42.08 -18.97 35.97
CA ALA A 9 -43.39 -18.84 35.31
C ALA A 9 -43.36 -17.73 34.24
N GLN A 10 -43.53 -18.09 32.96
CA GLN A 10 -44.29 -17.29 31.99
C GLN A 10 -45.77 -17.69 32.10
N PRO A 11 -46.73 -16.81 31.75
CA PRO A 11 -47.25 -16.79 30.37
C PRO A 11 -47.68 -15.40 29.81
N THR A 12 -47.62 -15.27 28.48
CA THR A 12 -48.35 -14.33 27.58
C THR A 12 -49.90 -14.53 27.66
N PRO A 13 -50.83 -13.69 27.09
CA PRO A 13 -50.70 -12.92 25.82
C PRO A 13 -51.58 -11.63 25.61
N SER A 14 -51.33 -11.00 24.45
CA SER A 14 -52.31 -10.48 23.47
C SER A 14 -52.77 -9.00 23.43
N GLN A 15 -52.96 -8.61 22.15
CA GLN A 15 -53.81 -7.57 21.54
C GLN A 15 -53.26 -6.15 21.42
N GLY A 16 -53.33 -5.68 20.17
CA GLY A 16 -52.96 -4.33 19.76
C GLY A 16 -54.17 -3.45 19.50
N THR A 17 -53.88 -2.24 19.06
CA THR A 17 -54.80 -1.32 18.39
C THR A 17 -53.98 -0.30 17.59
N GLU A 18 -54.60 0.10 16.48
CA GLU A 18 -54.16 1.05 15.45
C GLU A 18 -53.98 2.49 15.97
N GLY A 19 -53.28 3.32 15.19
CA GLY A 19 -53.23 4.77 15.41
C GLY A 19 -52.21 5.52 14.54
N GLU A 20 -52.69 5.92 13.36
CA GLU A 20 -52.21 6.88 12.35
C GLU A 20 -51.19 7.99 12.74
N GLY A 21 -50.37 8.41 11.77
CA GLY A 21 -49.63 9.68 11.85
C GLY A 21 -48.46 9.86 10.88
N THR A 22 -48.77 10.07 9.60
CA THR A 22 -47.99 10.69 8.50
C THR A 22 -46.68 11.43 8.85
N GLU A 23 -45.58 11.07 8.15
CA GLU A 23 -44.80 12.05 7.39
C GLU A 23 -44.11 11.35 6.19
N VAL A 24 -44.68 11.60 5.01
CA VAL A 24 -44.16 11.19 3.72
C VAL A 24 -43.00 12.13 3.39
N SER A 25 -41.77 11.62 3.42
CA SER A 25 -40.64 12.26 2.75
C SER A 25 -40.43 11.61 1.37
N PRO A 26 -40.13 12.42 0.34
CA PRO A 26 -40.45 12.08 -1.03
C PRO A 26 -39.52 10.97 -1.53
N GLN A 27 -40.13 9.87 -1.99
CA GLN A 27 -39.55 9.06 -3.05
C GLN A 27 -39.24 10.03 -4.19
N ARG A 28 -37.95 10.35 -4.39
CA ARG A 28 -37.50 10.82 -5.69
C ARG A 28 -37.81 9.68 -6.65
N SER A 29 -38.83 9.90 -7.47
CA SER A 29 -39.04 9.16 -8.70
C SER A 29 -37.73 9.16 -9.46
N ARG A 30 -37.07 8.00 -9.47
CA ARG A 30 -36.17 7.63 -10.56
C ARG A 30 -37.06 7.51 -11.80
N SER A 31 -37.28 8.64 -12.44
CA SER A 31 -37.71 8.72 -13.83
C SER A 31 -36.58 9.49 -14.48
N ASP A 32 -35.59 8.72 -14.92
CA ASP A 32 -34.66 8.96 -16.03
C ASP A 32 -33.72 7.73 -16.05
N ASP A 33 -34.34 6.54 -16.13
CA ASP A 33 -33.67 5.31 -16.57
C ASP A 33 -33.82 5.26 -18.10
N GLU A 34 -33.30 6.28 -18.79
CA GLU A 34 -33.12 6.24 -20.24
C GLU A 34 -31.70 5.75 -20.54
N ASP A 35 -31.65 4.61 -21.23
CA ASP A 35 -30.58 4.13 -22.11
C ASP A 35 -29.16 4.05 -21.52
N PHE A 36 -28.87 2.97 -20.81
CA PHE A 36 -27.47 2.52 -20.56
C PHE A 36 -27.24 1.05 -20.94
N ASP A 37 -27.92 0.57 -21.98
CA ASP A 37 -27.72 -0.78 -22.56
C ASP A 37 -27.01 -0.74 -23.94
N GLU A 38 -26.43 0.40 -24.33
CA GLU A 38 -25.54 0.40 -25.49
C GLU A 38 -24.17 -0.19 -25.12
N PRO A 39 -23.69 -1.23 -25.81
CA PRO A 39 -22.36 -1.78 -25.57
C PRO A 39 -21.32 -0.68 -25.80
N ILE A 40 -20.48 -0.45 -24.80
CA ILE A 40 -19.40 0.54 -24.86
C ILE A 40 -18.50 0.24 -26.06
N THR A 41 -18.43 1.18 -27.01
CA THR A 41 -17.55 1.08 -28.17
C THR A 41 -16.08 1.15 -27.75
N ASP A 42 -15.17 0.64 -28.57
CA ASP A 42 -13.72 0.76 -28.31
C ASP A 42 -13.26 2.23 -28.19
N GLU A 43 -13.91 3.13 -28.94
CA GLU A 43 -13.68 4.58 -28.84
C GLU A 43 -14.13 5.12 -27.48
N ARG A 44 -15.33 4.75 -27.03
CA ARG A 44 -15.83 5.15 -25.71
C ARG A 44 -15.01 4.57 -24.59
N ARG A 45 -14.49 3.34 -24.74
CA ARG A 45 -13.55 2.72 -23.81
C ARG A 45 -12.26 3.54 -23.71
N ALA A 46 -11.68 3.91 -24.85
CA ALA A 46 -10.46 4.72 -24.87
C ALA A 46 -10.66 6.10 -24.23
N GLU A 47 -11.80 6.75 -24.46
CA GLU A 47 -12.17 8.01 -23.82
C GLU A 47 -12.33 7.87 -22.30
N LEU A 48 -12.98 6.81 -21.84
CA LEU A 48 -13.12 6.52 -20.40
C LEU A 48 -11.77 6.23 -19.76
N GLU A 49 -10.93 5.42 -20.40
CA GLU A 49 -9.58 5.14 -19.93
C GLU A 49 -8.71 6.40 -19.84
N GLU A 50 -8.85 7.33 -20.79
CA GLU A 50 -8.13 8.60 -20.79
C GLU A 50 -8.65 9.56 -19.70
N SER A 51 -9.97 9.71 -19.60
CA SER A 51 -10.61 10.59 -18.63
C SER A 51 -10.45 10.13 -17.17
N LEU A 52 -10.31 8.82 -16.95
CA LEU A 52 -10.06 8.21 -15.65
C LEU A 52 -8.56 8.04 -15.32
N ASN A 53 -7.67 8.48 -16.20
CA ASN A 53 -6.22 8.36 -15.99
C ASN A 53 -5.65 9.50 -15.13
N PHE A 54 -4.43 9.31 -14.62
CA PHE A 54 -3.79 10.19 -13.65
C PHE A 54 -3.64 11.63 -14.15
N LEU A 55 -3.56 11.82 -15.47
CA LEU A 55 -3.51 13.14 -16.11
C LEU A 55 -4.75 13.99 -15.83
N ASN A 56 -5.92 13.34 -15.75
CA ASN A 56 -7.22 13.99 -15.54
C ASN A 56 -7.77 13.76 -14.12
N SER A 57 -7.34 12.68 -13.47
CA SER A 57 -7.80 12.24 -12.14
C SER A 57 -6.58 11.80 -11.30
N PRO A 58 -5.96 12.71 -10.51
CA PRO A 58 -4.76 12.42 -9.72
C PRO A 58 -4.85 11.12 -8.93
N GLY A 59 -3.77 10.32 -8.97
CA GLY A 59 -3.66 9.03 -8.30
C GLY A 59 -4.42 7.88 -8.94
N GLN A 60 -5.30 8.14 -9.90
CA GLN A 60 -6.05 7.09 -10.62
C GLN A 60 -5.27 6.63 -11.84
N HIS A 61 -4.70 5.44 -11.79
CA HIS A 61 -3.94 4.85 -12.87
C HIS A 61 -4.73 3.73 -13.54
N THR A 62 -5.00 3.89 -14.84
CA THR A 62 -5.63 2.84 -15.66
C THR A 62 -4.58 1.91 -16.26
N VAL A 63 -5.01 0.85 -16.94
CA VAL A 63 -4.12 -0.08 -17.69
C VAL A 63 -3.21 0.59 -18.71
N ARG A 64 -3.52 1.82 -19.15
CA ARG A 64 -2.70 2.61 -20.08
C ARG A 64 -1.71 3.55 -19.38
N SER A 65 -1.76 3.64 -18.06
CA SER A 65 -0.78 4.38 -17.27
C SER A 65 0.61 3.76 -17.46
N PRO A 66 1.68 4.56 -17.70
CA PRO A 66 3.04 4.04 -17.78
C PRO A 66 3.56 3.52 -16.43
N VAL A 67 2.84 3.85 -15.34
CA VAL A 67 3.16 3.40 -13.99
C VAL A 67 2.64 1.98 -13.76
N VAL A 68 1.45 1.64 -14.26
CA VAL A 68 0.80 0.37 -13.93
C VAL A 68 1.57 -0.79 -14.56
N GLY A 69 1.94 -1.76 -13.72
CA GLY A 69 2.62 -2.97 -14.15
C GLY A 69 4.07 -2.78 -14.61
N SER A 70 4.65 -1.59 -14.45
CA SER A 70 6.05 -1.33 -14.84
C SER A 70 7.06 -2.19 -14.06
N ARG A 71 6.66 -2.74 -12.90
CA ARG A 71 7.42 -3.66 -12.05
C ARG A 71 6.72 -5.00 -11.84
N ALA A 72 5.68 -5.31 -12.62
CA ALA A 72 4.96 -6.58 -12.48
C ALA A 72 5.90 -7.79 -12.66
N ALA A 73 6.87 -7.72 -13.58
CA ALA A 73 7.86 -8.79 -13.77
C ALA A 73 8.74 -9.03 -12.53
N GLU A 74 9.14 -7.96 -11.84
CA GLU A 74 9.92 -8.06 -10.59
C GLU A 74 9.10 -8.75 -9.48
N TYR A 75 7.82 -8.40 -9.36
CA TYR A 75 6.92 -9.04 -8.41
C TYR A 75 6.75 -10.54 -8.72
N GLU A 76 6.62 -10.90 -9.99
CA GLU A 76 6.54 -12.29 -10.44
C GLU A 76 7.81 -13.09 -10.12
N GLU A 77 9.00 -12.50 -10.25
CA GLU A 77 10.26 -13.11 -9.83
C GLU A 77 10.28 -13.42 -8.32
N ILE A 78 9.88 -12.45 -7.49
CA ILE A 78 9.75 -12.66 -6.03
C ILE A 78 8.75 -13.78 -5.72
N ARG A 79 7.58 -13.76 -6.38
CA ARG A 79 6.53 -14.76 -6.17
C ARG A 79 7.05 -16.17 -6.46
N ASN A 80 7.75 -16.34 -7.59
CA ASN A 80 8.32 -17.64 -7.95
C ASN A 80 9.38 -18.10 -6.95
N ALA A 81 10.27 -17.20 -6.51
CA ALA A 81 11.28 -17.54 -5.49
C ALA A 81 10.66 -17.91 -4.14
N ALA A 82 9.56 -17.25 -3.75
CA ALA A 82 8.85 -17.53 -2.51
C ALA A 82 8.13 -18.89 -2.52
N LEU A 83 7.66 -19.37 -3.69
CA LEU A 83 7.06 -20.70 -3.81
C LEU A 83 8.04 -21.83 -3.47
N ASP A 84 9.33 -21.62 -3.76
CA ASP A 84 10.39 -22.62 -3.58
C ASP A 84 11.15 -22.46 -2.24
N ASN A 85 10.88 -21.42 -1.46
CA ASN A 85 11.57 -21.16 -0.19
C ASN A 85 10.61 -20.81 0.96
N PRO A 86 10.27 -21.78 1.84
CA PRO A 86 9.43 -21.53 3.01
C PRO A 86 9.95 -20.47 3.98
N ALA A 87 11.27 -20.30 4.12
CA ALA A 87 11.85 -19.29 5.01
C ALA A 87 11.57 -17.86 4.52
N PHE A 88 11.24 -17.71 3.24
CA PHE A 88 10.88 -16.44 2.63
C PHE A 88 9.56 -15.89 3.19
N ALA A 89 8.57 -16.76 3.42
CA ALA A 89 7.28 -16.37 4.00
C ALA A 89 7.42 -15.85 5.44
N ASP A 90 8.25 -16.51 6.26
CA ASP A 90 8.55 -16.06 7.63
C ASP A 90 9.26 -14.71 7.62
N PHE A 91 10.21 -14.52 6.71
CA PHE A 91 10.92 -13.25 6.55
C PHE A 91 9.98 -12.12 6.14
N VAL A 92 9.08 -12.36 5.18
CA VAL A 92 8.06 -11.40 4.72
C VAL A 92 7.19 -10.91 5.88
N ASN A 93 6.67 -11.85 6.69
CA ASN A 93 5.87 -11.51 7.87
C ASN A 93 6.67 -10.74 8.93
N ALA A 94 7.96 -11.06 9.06
CA ALA A 94 8.86 -10.40 9.99
C ALA A 94 9.16 -8.94 9.60
N VAL A 95 9.31 -8.65 8.31
CA VAL A 95 9.57 -7.28 7.82
C VAL A 95 8.29 -6.45 7.72
N TYR A 96 7.14 -7.07 7.45
CA TYR A 96 5.86 -6.37 7.34
C TYR A 96 5.29 -6.01 8.71
N GLN A 97 5.92 -5.05 9.37
CA GLN A 97 5.55 -4.58 10.70
C GLN A 97 5.60 -3.04 10.73
N PRO A 98 4.47 -2.34 11.03
CA PRO A 98 4.43 -0.88 11.01
C PRO A 98 5.53 -0.20 11.83
N ARG A 99 5.94 -0.79 12.96
CA ARG A 99 7.02 -0.22 13.79
C ARG A 99 8.35 -0.04 13.02
N LEU A 100 8.69 -0.96 12.12
CA LEU A 100 10.01 -1.04 11.45
C LEU A 100 10.26 0.10 10.47
N ILE A 101 9.20 0.76 9.98
CA ILE A 101 9.29 1.87 9.02
C ILE A 101 9.18 3.25 9.70
N HIS A 102 8.67 3.31 10.92
CA HIS A 102 8.58 4.56 11.69
C HIS A 102 9.89 4.80 12.46
N LEU A 103 10.87 5.39 11.79
CA LEU A 103 12.24 5.57 12.33
C LEU A 103 12.59 7.03 12.68
N ILE A 104 11.81 8.00 12.23
CA ILE A 104 12.20 9.41 12.29
C ILE A 104 11.50 10.10 13.47
N PRO A 105 12.20 10.79 14.37
CA PRO A 105 11.55 11.57 15.43
C PRO A 105 10.66 12.69 14.89
N LYS A 106 9.46 12.86 15.45
CA LYS A 106 8.48 13.91 15.04
C LYS A 106 9.08 15.32 15.02
N ASN A 107 9.97 15.64 15.96
CA ASN A 107 10.63 16.96 15.98
C ASN A 107 11.56 17.22 14.77
N LYS A 108 11.88 16.21 13.96
CA LYS A 108 12.65 16.34 12.71
C LYS A 108 11.77 16.40 11.46
N LYS A 109 10.44 16.38 11.61
CA LYS A 109 9.48 16.23 10.52
C LYS A 109 9.74 17.08 9.30
N LYS A 110 9.78 18.40 9.47
CA LYS A 110 9.98 19.35 8.37
C LYS A 110 11.25 19.06 7.55
N LYS A 111 12.33 18.62 8.20
CA LYS A 111 13.57 18.26 7.52
C LYS A 111 13.44 16.93 6.79
N ALA A 112 12.80 15.95 7.42
CA ALA A 112 12.54 14.65 6.81
C ALA A 112 11.65 14.77 5.57
N ASP A 113 10.52 15.49 5.66
CA ASP A 113 9.60 15.69 4.54
C ASP A 113 10.30 16.34 3.35
N LYS A 114 11.18 17.33 3.58
CA LYS A 114 11.97 17.94 2.51
C LYS A 114 12.90 16.94 1.81
N ILE A 115 13.55 16.05 2.58
CA ILE A 115 14.46 15.03 2.04
C ILE A 115 13.66 13.95 1.30
N ALA A 116 12.57 13.46 1.90
CA ALA A 116 11.69 12.44 1.35
C ALA A 116 11.03 12.91 0.05
N MET A 117 10.56 14.16 0.00
CA MET A 117 10.02 14.78 -1.22
C MET A 117 11.04 14.77 -2.36
N ALA A 118 12.29 15.14 -2.10
CA ALA A 118 13.33 15.12 -3.12
C ALA A 118 13.65 13.70 -3.62
N LEU A 119 13.65 12.71 -2.72
CA LEU A 119 13.83 11.29 -3.07
C LEU A 119 12.67 10.76 -3.92
N PHE A 120 11.43 11.09 -3.53
CA PHE A 120 10.23 10.69 -4.27
C PHE A 120 10.18 11.36 -5.65
N GLN A 121 10.47 12.67 -5.72
CA GLN A 121 10.57 13.39 -6.99
C GLN A 121 11.62 12.76 -7.91
N GLN A 122 12.78 12.36 -7.37
CA GLN A 122 13.81 11.66 -8.14
C GLN A 122 13.30 10.30 -8.66
N TYR A 123 12.53 9.57 -7.86
CA TYR A 123 12.00 8.27 -8.23
C TYR A 123 11.07 8.32 -9.43
N ILE A 124 10.14 9.27 -9.42
CA ILE A 124 9.07 9.35 -10.43
C ILE A 124 9.54 9.96 -11.75
N ARG A 125 10.79 10.46 -11.84
CA ARG A 125 11.35 11.06 -13.05
C ARG A 125 11.30 10.17 -14.28
N LYS A 126 11.36 8.85 -14.09
CA LYS A 126 11.25 7.86 -15.16
C LYS A 126 9.92 7.93 -15.93
N TYR A 127 8.93 8.64 -15.42
CA TYR A 127 7.62 8.83 -16.05
C TYR A 127 7.35 10.28 -16.49
N GLU A 128 8.32 11.19 -16.37
CA GLU A 128 8.14 12.62 -16.70
C GLU A 128 7.71 12.82 -18.17
N ASP A 129 8.26 12.03 -19.11
CA ASP A 129 7.92 12.11 -20.54
C ASP A 129 6.45 11.75 -20.83
N ALA A 130 5.80 11.03 -19.91
CA ALA A 130 4.38 10.69 -19.98
C ALA A 130 3.49 11.67 -19.21
N GLY A 131 4.03 12.79 -18.74
CA GLY A 131 3.30 13.83 -18.01
C GLY A 131 3.02 13.48 -16.54
N VAL A 132 3.69 12.47 -15.97
CA VAL A 132 3.59 12.15 -14.55
C VAL A 132 4.33 13.21 -13.73
N THR A 133 3.67 13.71 -12.68
CA THR A 133 4.15 14.74 -11.76
C THR A 133 3.85 14.34 -10.32
N MET A 134 4.45 15.03 -9.33
CA MET A 134 4.13 14.76 -7.92
C MET A 134 2.66 15.05 -7.59
N GLU A 135 2.04 15.97 -8.32
CA GLU A 135 0.68 16.42 -8.14
C GLU A 135 -0.35 15.42 -8.66
N ASN A 136 0.02 14.60 -9.65
CA ASN A 136 -0.92 13.71 -10.33
C ASN A 136 -0.64 12.21 -10.13
N ILE A 137 0.57 11.82 -9.70
CA ILE A 137 0.91 10.40 -9.50
C ILE A 137 0.21 9.76 -8.29
N VAL A 138 -0.28 10.58 -7.36
CA VAL A 138 -1.07 10.13 -6.20
C VAL A 138 -2.18 11.15 -5.93
N GLU A 139 -3.26 10.71 -5.29
CA GLU A 139 -4.26 11.62 -4.74
C GLU A 139 -3.83 12.07 -3.34
N TRP A 140 -3.56 13.36 -3.17
CA TRP A 140 -3.24 13.95 -1.87
C TRP A 140 -4.53 14.37 -1.15
N VAL A 141 -4.99 13.57 -0.18
CA VAL A 141 -6.25 13.81 0.52
C VAL A 141 -6.03 14.36 1.94
N ARG A 142 -7.05 15.06 2.47
CA ARG A 142 -7.04 15.58 3.85
C ARG A 142 -7.37 14.47 4.85
N THR A 143 -6.99 14.64 6.13
CA THR A 143 -7.35 13.66 7.16
C THR A 143 -8.87 13.43 7.22
N GLY A 144 -9.27 12.20 7.50
CA GLY A 144 -10.66 11.84 7.75
C GLY A 144 -11.53 11.78 6.50
N HIS A 145 -10.93 11.83 5.31
CA HIS A 145 -11.63 11.52 4.07
C HIS A 145 -12.00 10.02 4.05
N PRO A 146 -13.24 9.62 3.66
CA PRO A 146 -13.61 8.22 3.53
C PRO A 146 -12.63 7.47 2.60
N GLY A 147 -12.04 6.37 3.07
CA GLY A 147 -11.01 5.62 2.34
C GLY A 147 -9.56 6.07 2.58
N ALA A 148 -9.35 7.24 3.20
CA ALA A 148 -8.02 7.81 3.48
C ALA A 148 -7.44 7.41 4.84
N ALA A 149 -8.24 6.88 5.77
CA ALA A 149 -7.82 6.54 7.14
C ALA A 149 -6.71 5.46 7.24
N SER A 150 -6.33 4.89 6.10
CA SER A 150 -5.17 4.05 5.90
C SER A 150 -4.67 4.38 4.51
N ASN A 151 -3.51 5.05 4.38
CA ASN A 151 -2.82 5.19 3.10
C ASN A 151 -2.82 3.82 2.41
N LYS A 152 -3.44 3.74 1.24
CA LYS A 152 -3.73 2.47 0.57
C LYS A 152 -3.82 2.66 -0.92
N THR A 153 -3.41 1.61 -1.61
CA THR A 153 -3.63 1.40 -3.03
C THR A 153 -4.89 0.55 -3.22
N TRP A 154 -5.93 1.14 -3.80
CA TRP A 154 -7.19 0.45 -4.11
C TRP A 154 -7.24 0.07 -5.58
N VAL A 155 -7.52 -1.20 -5.88
CA VAL A 155 -7.91 -1.59 -7.24
C VAL A 155 -9.42 -1.52 -7.32
N TYR A 156 -9.94 -0.68 -8.22
CA TYR A 156 -11.35 -0.59 -8.49
C TYR A 156 -11.69 -1.41 -9.73
N ASP A 157 -12.79 -2.16 -9.62
CA ASP A 157 -13.49 -2.76 -10.76
C ASP A 157 -12.59 -3.74 -11.53
N SER A 158 -11.98 -4.69 -10.80
CA SER A 158 -10.98 -5.65 -11.33
C SER A 158 -11.50 -6.52 -12.47
N GLU A 159 -12.82 -6.62 -12.65
CA GLU A 159 -13.48 -7.35 -13.72
C GLU A 159 -14.75 -6.60 -14.15
N ASN A 160 -14.59 -5.53 -14.93
CA ASN A 160 -15.67 -5.14 -15.82
C ASN A 160 -15.46 -5.74 -17.21
N GLU A 161 -16.57 -5.91 -17.95
CA GLU A 161 -16.59 -6.45 -19.32
C GLU A 161 -15.73 -5.66 -20.33
N HIS A 162 -15.09 -4.58 -19.90
CA HIS A 162 -14.37 -3.64 -20.73
C HIS A 162 -12.91 -3.43 -20.30
N ASN A 163 -12.42 -4.11 -19.26
CA ASN A 163 -11.06 -4.01 -18.73
C ASN A 163 -10.59 -2.56 -18.44
N THR A 164 -11.51 -1.66 -18.06
CA THR A 164 -11.19 -0.25 -17.71
C THR A 164 -10.86 -0.08 -16.23
N TRP A 165 -10.35 -1.13 -15.59
CA TRP A 165 -10.03 -1.09 -14.17
C TRP A 165 -8.95 -0.05 -13.89
N ARG A 166 -8.97 0.47 -12.68
CA ARG A 166 -8.03 1.51 -12.24
C ARG A 166 -7.48 1.21 -10.86
N VAL A 167 -6.25 1.61 -10.65
CA VAL A 167 -5.56 1.59 -9.37
C VAL A 167 -5.56 3.01 -8.82
N HIS A 168 -5.96 3.18 -7.58
CA HIS A 168 -5.98 4.47 -6.94
C HIS A 168 -5.01 4.50 -5.77
N ALA A 169 -3.93 5.28 -5.91
CA ALA A 169 -2.99 5.54 -4.83
C ALA A 169 -3.45 6.78 -4.04
N ILE A 170 -4.02 6.56 -2.86
CA ILE A 170 -4.56 7.63 -2.00
C ILE A 170 -3.62 7.86 -0.81
N ILE A 171 -3.16 9.10 -0.63
CA ILE A 171 -2.24 9.49 0.43
C ILE A 171 -2.89 10.51 1.35
N GLU A 172 -3.16 10.08 2.59
CA GLU A 172 -3.51 10.95 3.69
C GLU A 172 -2.34 11.91 3.98
N ALA A 173 -2.54 13.17 3.63
CA ALA A 173 -1.51 14.19 3.75
C ALA A 173 -1.27 14.64 5.20
N ALA A 174 -2.01 14.11 6.17
CA ALA A 174 -2.03 14.61 7.53
C ALA A 174 -1.90 13.51 8.59
N ASP A 175 -1.24 13.90 9.69
CA ASP A 175 -0.43 13.02 10.52
C ASP A 175 -1.17 12.59 11.80
N ASN A 176 -1.90 11.47 11.77
CA ASN A 176 -2.62 10.96 12.95
C ASN A 176 -1.93 9.78 13.65
N TRP A 177 -0.59 9.69 13.62
CA TRP A 177 0.10 8.65 14.40
C TRP A 177 0.44 9.13 15.80
N GLU A 178 0.02 8.38 16.81
CA GLU A 178 0.22 8.68 18.24
C GLU A 178 1.69 8.54 18.70
N ASN A 179 2.55 7.88 17.92
CA ASN A 179 3.95 7.59 18.27
C ASN A 179 4.88 8.81 18.18
N ASP A 180 5.95 8.85 18.97
CA ASP A 180 7.01 9.89 18.87
C ASP A 180 7.86 9.79 17.59
N LEU A 181 7.76 8.65 16.92
CA LEU A 181 8.35 8.38 15.61
C LEU A 181 7.28 8.50 14.53
N PHE A 182 7.67 8.98 13.36
CA PHE A 182 6.78 9.15 12.21
C PHE A 182 7.44 8.68 10.91
N LEU A 183 6.61 8.43 9.90
CA LEU A 183 7.01 8.16 8.52
C LEU A 183 6.57 9.34 7.64
N SER A 184 7.44 9.81 6.75
CA SER A 184 7.09 10.92 5.86
C SER A 184 6.02 10.51 4.86
N LYS A 185 5.01 11.37 4.65
CA LYS A 185 3.98 11.16 3.61
C LYS A 185 4.54 10.97 2.20
N TYR A 186 5.73 11.52 1.91
CA TYR A 186 6.38 11.31 0.61
C TYR A 186 7.05 9.93 0.50
N THR A 187 7.48 9.35 1.63
CA THR A 187 7.90 7.95 1.67
C THR A 187 6.69 7.03 1.52
N VAL A 188 5.55 7.39 2.10
CA VAL A 188 4.29 6.66 1.88
C VAL A 188 3.85 6.76 0.42
N ALA A 189 3.90 7.94 -0.20
CA ALA A 189 3.60 8.08 -1.62
C ALA A 189 4.52 7.23 -2.49
N TYR A 190 5.82 7.14 -2.16
CA TYR A 190 6.74 6.21 -2.82
C TYR A 190 6.25 4.77 -2.69
N HIS A 191 5.92 4.34 -1.48
CA HIS A 191 5.44 2.99 -1.17
C HIS A 191 4.19 2.63 -1.98
N GLU A 192 3.15 3.48 -1.97
CA GLU A 192 1.92 3.21 -2.72
C GLU A 192 2.13 3.22 -4.24
N VAL A 193 2.99 4.11 -4.76
CA VAL A 193 3.32 4.09 -6.20
C VAL A 193 3.99 2.77 -6.58
N MET A 194 4.86 2.19 -5.75
CA MET A 194 5.41 0.86 -6.02
C MET A 194 4.32 -0.21 -6.10
N HIS A 195 3.31 -0.15 -5.25
CA HIS A 195 2.17 -1.05 -5.36
C HIS A 195 1.37 -0.89 -6.65
N VAL A 196 1.30 0.30 -7.23
CA VAL A 196 0.72 0.51 -8.57
C VAL A 196 1.59 -0.16 -9.65
N GLU A 197 2.91 0.00 -9.53
CA GLU A 197 3.89 -0.56 -10.47
C GLU A 197 3.94 -2.09 -10.47
N GLU A 198 3.65 -2.72 -9.33
CA GLU A 198 3.69 -4.17 -9.15
C GLU A 198 2.41 -4.87 -9.66
N ILE A 199 1.34 -4.13 -9.97
CA ILE A 199 0.08 -4.74 -10.41
C ILE A 199 0.21 -5.29 -11.84
N SER A 200 -0.06 -6.58 -12.00
CA SER A 200 -0.12 -7.23 -13.32
C SER A 200 -1.24 -6.65 -14.19
N LEU A 201 -0.94 -6.38 -15.46
CA LEU A 201 -1.91 -5.93 -16.48
C LEU A 201 -2.94 -7.01 -16.88
N ARG A 202 -2.71 -8.26 -16.48
CA ARG A 202 -3.58 -9.41 -16.74
C ARG A 202 -4.01 -10.00 -15.41
N ALA A 203 -5.03 -9.43 -14.76
CA ALA A 203 -5.51 -9.97 -13.50
C ALA A 203 -6.72 -10.88 -13.72
N PRO A 204 -6.57 -12.21 -13.66
CA PRO A 204 -7.60 -13.05 -13.07
C PRO A 204 -7.37 -13.09 -11.55
N GLU A 205 -8.43 -12.92 -10.79
CA GLU A 205 -8.66 -12.91 -9.32
C GLU A 205 -7.74 -13.71 -8.35
N SER A 206 -6.69 -14.39 -8.79
CA SER A 206 -5.81 -15.25 -7.98
C SER A 206 -4.59 -14.57 -7.31
N ILE A 207 -4.47 -13.24 -7.37
CA ILE A 207 -3.34 -12.47 -6.75
C ILE A 207 -3.81 -11.75 -5.46
N GLN A 208 -4.51 -12.47 -4.58
CA GLN A 208 -4.92 -12.00 -3.24
C GLN A 208 -4.17 -12.71 -2.09
N ASN A 209 -3.01 -13.34 -2.36
CA ASN A 209 -2.11 -13.78 -1.28
C ASN A 209 -1.24 -12.59 -0.85
N ASN A 210 -1.71 -11.94 0.22
CA ASN A 210 -1.51 -10.54 0.56
C ASN A 210 -0.12 -10.14 1.08
N ASP A 211 0.73 -11.07 1.52
CA ASP A 211 1.94 -10.68 2.27
C ASP A 211 3.17 -10.45 1.38
N LEU A 212 3.31 -11.18 0.27
CA LEU A 212 4.45 -11.03 -0.64
C LEU A 212 4.45 -9.68 -1.38
N ARG A 213 3.25 -9.12 -1.62
CA ARG A 213 3.09 -7.80 -2.23
C ARG A 213 3.73 -6.69 -1.39
N GLU A 214 3.83 -6.89 -0.09
CA GLU A 214 4.41 -5.93 0.83
C GLU A 214 5.93 -6.04 0.94
N LEU A 215 6.55 -7.11 0.43
CA LEU A 215 7.98 -7.35 0.67
C LEU A 215 8.86 -6.28 0.04
N ILE A 216 8.73 -6.07 -1.28
CA ILE A 216 9.57 -5.12 -2.02
C ILE A 216 9.32 -3.71 -1.49
N THR A 217 8.04 -3.32 -1.35
CA THR A 217 7.64 -2.00 -0.87
C THR A 217 8.10 -1.75 0.57
N THR A 218 7.96 -2.71 1.47
CA THR A 218 8.36 -2.57 2.88
C THR A 218 9.87 -2.50 3.03
N VAL A 219 10.63 -3.40 2.37
CA VAL A 219 12.10 -3.34 2.43
C VAL A 219 12.61 -2.03 1.84
N LYS A 220 12.02 -1.55 0.72
CA LYS A 220 12.36 -0.24 0.17
C LYS A 220 12.04 0.89 1.14
N THR A 221 10.90 0.81 1.82
CA THR A 221 10.48 1.80 2.83
C THR A 221 11.46 1.85 4.00
N ILE A 222 11.95 0.71 4.47
CA ILE A 222 13.01 0.61 5.49
C ILE A 222 14.29 1.30 5.01
N ILE A 223 14.75 0.97 3.79
CA ILE A 223 15.94 1.59 3.17
C ILE A 223 15.82 3.11 3.10
N LEU A 224 14.65 3.61 2.69
CA LEU A 224 14.36 5.04 2.57
C LEU A 224 14.29 5.73 3.93
N ALA A 225 13.58 5.16 4.91
CA ALA A 225 13.45 5.71 6.25
C ALA A 225 14.82 5.85 6.93
N ASP A 226 15.66 4.81 6.82
CA ASP A 226 17.04 4.84 7.32
C ASP A 226 17.91 5.88 6.58
N ALA A 227 17.82 5.97 5.25
CA ALA A 227 18.56 6.96 4.48
C ALA A 227 18.14 8.41 4.84
N ILE A 228 16.84 8.65 5.05
CA ILE A 228 16.32 9.95 5.50
C ILE A 228 16.85 10.28 6.90
N TYR A 229 16.79 9.32 7.83
CA TYR A 229 17.37 9.48 9.17
C TYR A 229 18.84 9.89 9.07
N LYS A 230 19.66 9.16 8.33
CA LYS A 230 21.09 9.46 8.15
C LYS A 230 21.32 10.86 7.57
N LYS A 231 20.55 11.26 6.55
CA LYS A 231 20.63 12.62 5.97
C LYS A 231 20.20 13.72 6.96
N ILE A 232 19.26 13.45 7.86
CA ILE A 232 18.87 14.40 8.92
C ILE A 232 20.05 14.67 9.86
N TYR A 233 20.80 13.64 10.22
CA TYR A 233 21.90 13.71 11.17
C TYR A 233 23.30 13.89 10.53
N GLY A 234 23.38 13.97 9.20
CA GLY A 234 24.65 14.14 8.48
C GLY A 234 25.54 12.90 8.52
N LEU A 235 24.95 11.72 8.68
CA LEU A 235 25.65 10.44 8.68
C LEU A 235 25.84 9.93 7.25
N GLN A 236 26.91 9.15 7.05
CA GLN A 236 27.13 8.45 5.78
C GLN A 236 26.11 7.32 5.62
N LEU A 237 25.75 6.99 4.37
CA LEU A 237 24.78 5.92 4.11
C LEU A 237 25.23 4.56 4.66
N GLN A 238 26.54 4.30 4.67
CA GLN A 238 27.13 3.06 5.16
C GLN A 238 27.26 2.98 6.68
N THR A 239 27.00 4.07 7.41
CA THR A 239 27.00 4.03 8.87
C THR A 239 25.90 3.09 9.37
N SER A 240 26.23 2.11 10.21
CA SER A 240 25.21 1.31 10.88
C SER A 240 24.57 2.14 11.99
N VAL A 241 23.24 2.24 11.98
CA VAL A 241 22.45 3.00 12.96
C VAL A 241 21.62 2.02 13.78
N ASP A 242 21.73 2.09 15.10
CA ASP A 242 20.82 1.40 15.99
C ASP A 242 19.55 2.22 16.17
N HIS A 243 18.47 1.79 15.53
CA HIS A 243 17.14 2.38 15.68
C HIS A 243 16.37 1.81 16.89
N HIS A 244 17.03 0.97 17.71
CA HIS A 244 16.44 0.19 18.81
C HIS A 244 15.27 -0.69 18.34
N GLN A 245 15.34 -1.13 17.09
CA GLN A 245 14.37 -1.99 16.46
C GLN A 245 15.08 -3.11 15.71
N ASN A 246 14.60 -4.34 15.92
CA ASN A 246 15.07 -5.52 15.22
C ASN A 246 13.94 -6.16 14.41
N VAL A 247 14.34 -6.72 13.27
CA VAL A 247 13.57 -7.69 12.50
C VAL A 247 13.94 -9.08 13.03
N GLN A 248 12.93 -9.89 13.31
CA GLN A 248 13.11 -11.22 13.89
C GLN A 248 12.38 -12.25 13.03
N TRP A 249 13.10 -13.23 12.51
CA TRP A 249 12.56 -14.28 11.65
C TRP A 249 13.32 -15.58 11.95
N ASN A 250 12.64 -16.72 12.00
CA ASN A 250 13.26 -18.05 12.17
C ASN A 250 14.36 -18.14 13.27
N GLY A 251 14.16 -17.46 14.41
CA GLY A 251 15.16 -17.43 15.50
C GLY A 251 16.36 -16.51 15.27
N HIS A 252 16.47 -15.87 14.10
CA HIS A 252 17.44 -14.84 13.77
C HIS A 252 16.92 -13.45 14.17
N SER A 253 17.87 -12.52 14.36
CA SER A 253 17.57 -11.13 14.69
C SER A 253 18.60 -10.22 14.03
N MET A 254 18.14 -9.19 13.33
CA MET A 254 18.99 -8.16 12.72
C MET A 254 18.41 -6.79 13.02
N SER A 255 19.27 -5.80 13.29
CA SER A 255 18.80 -4.43 13.48
C SER A 255 18.27 -3.85 12.18
N VAL A 256 17.27 -2.98 12.27
CA VAL A 256 16.68 -2.32 11.09
C VAL A 256 17.72 -1.55 10.27
N GLY A 257 18.67 -0.89 10.95
CA GLY A 257 19.75 -0.17 10.26
C GLY A 257 20.72 -1.10 9.52
N ALA A 258 21.00 -2.28 10.06
CA ALA A 258 21.83 -3.28 9.39
C ALA A 258 21.09 -3.89 8.19
N LEU A 259 19.80 -4.21 8.33
CA LEU A 259 18.96 -4.68 7.23
C LEU A 259 18.87 -3.67 6.09
N ALA A 260 18.68 -2.38 6.43
CA ALA A 260 18.63 -1.28 5.46
C ALA A 260 19.95 -1.13 4.69
N ASN A 261 21.10 -1.30 5.36
CA ASN A 261 22.40 -1.26 4.69
C ASN A 261 22.58 -2.47 3.78
N PHE A 262 22.30 -3.66 4.29
CA PHE A 262 22.43 -4.92 3.56
C PHE A 262 21.68 -4.87 2.22
N TYR A 263 20.38 -4.54 2.24
CA TYR A 263 19.61 -4.49 1.00
C TYR A 263 19.90 -3.27 0.13
N ARG A 264 20.42 -2.18 0.67
CA ARG A 264 20.89 -1.04 -0.16
C ARG A 264 22.13 -1.41 -0.97
N ASP A 265 23.06 -2.13 -0.35
CA ASP A 265 24.28 -2.59 -1.00
C ASP A 265 23.96 -3.67 -2.05
N LEU A 266 23.06 -4.61 -1.73
CA LEU A 266 22.59 -5.60 -2.70
C LEU A 266 21.79 -4.98 -3.84
N GLU A 267 20.87 -4.04 -3.58
CA GLU A 267 20.14 -3.32 -4.65
C GLU A 267 21.11 -2.62 -5.61
N THR A 268 22.20 -2.05 -5.09
CA THR A 268 23.26 -1.43 -5.92
C THR A 268 24.02 -2.46 -6.76
N THR A 269 24.24 -3.65 -6.21
CA THR A 269 25.02 -4.72 -6.84
C THR A 269 24.23 -5.47 -7.92
N HIS A 270 22.95 -5.74 -7.65
CA HIS A 270 22.08 -6.52 -8.55
C HIS A 270 21.27 -5.64 -9.51
N GLY A 271 21.10 -4.35 -9.21
CA GLY A 271 20.42 -3.38 -10.08
C GLY A 271 18.97 -3.12 -9.70
N THR A 272 18.25 -4.12 -9.15
CA THR A 272 16.90 -3.93 -8.59
C THR A 272 16.78 -4.55 -7.19
N LEU A 273 15.84 -4.04 -6.40
CA LEU A 273 15.56 -4.61 -5.08
C LEU A 273 14.97 -6.02 -5.19
N ALA A 274 14.20 -6.32 -6.23
CA ALA A 274 13.66 -7.66 -6.44
C ALA A 274 14.78 -8.69 -6.65
N GLN A 275 15.74 -8.38 -7.52
CA GLN A 275 16.92 -9.21 -7.75
C GLN A 275 17.80 -9.32 -6.50
N ALA A 276 17.93 -8.23 -5.74
CA ALA A 276 18.62 -8.25 -4.45
C ALA A 276 17.96 -9.20 -3.44
N LEU A 277 16.62 -9.21 -3.36
CA LEU A 277 15.86 -10.05 -2.42
C LEU A 277 15.99 -11.56 -2.71
N ILE A 278 16.20 -11.94 -3.98
CA ILE A 278 16.36 -13.35 -4.40
C ILE A 278 17.81 -13.74 -4.68
N SER A 279 18.76 -12.85 -4.41
CA SER A 279 20.20 -13.13 -4.52
C SER A 279 20.66 -14.23 -3.57
N GLU A 280 21.80 -14.86 -3.87
CA GLU A 280 22.39 -15.89 -3.00
C GLU A 280 22.66 -15.35 -1.60
N GLU A 281 23.17 -14.11 -1.51
CA GLU A 281 23.46 -13.42 -0.26
C GLU A 281 22.19 -13.19 0.57
N SER A 282 21.11 -12.73 -0.05
CA SER A 282 19.82 -12.54 0.62
C SER A 282 19.22 -13.87 1.08
N LEU A 283 19.22 -14.89 0.21
CA LEU A 283 18.72 -16.21 0.57
C LEU A 283 19.56 -16.84 1.69
N ASN A 284 20.87 -16.63 1.70
CA ASN A 284 21.74 -17.06 2.80
C ASN A 284 21.40 -16.33 4.10
N LEU A 285 21.20 -15.01 4.08
CA LEU A 285 20.74 -14.24 5.24
C LEU A 285 19.41 -14.77 5.78
N ILE A 286 18.44 -15.00 4.89
CA ILE A 286 17.09 -15.47 5.26
C ILE A 286 17.16 -16.86 5.89
N ASN A 287 17.93 -17.78 5.31
CA ASN A 287 17.98 -19.18 5.72
C ASN A 287 18.90 -19.45 6.92
N ASN A 288 20.03 -18.74 7.01
CA ASN A 288 21.10 -19.03 7.97
C ASN A 288 21.34 -17.91 9.00
N GLY A 289 20.73 -16.73 8.79
CA GLY A 289 20.91 -15.56 9.65
C GLY A 289 22.11 -14.68 9.26
N PRO A 290 22.28 -13.54 9.95
CA PRO A 290 23.37 -12.59 9.72
C PRO A 290 24.74 -13.05 10.25
#